data_AF-A0A966FH27-F1
#
_entry.id   AF-A0A966FH27-F1
#
_cell.length_a   1.000
_cell.length_b   1.000
_cell.length_c   1.000
_cell.angle_alpha   90.00
_cell.angle_beta   90.00
_cell.angle_gamma   90.00
#
_symmetry.space_group_name_H-M   'P 1'
#
loop_
_entity.id
_entity.type
_entity.pdbx_description
1 polymer ?
#
loop_
_entity_poly.entity_id
_entity_poly.type
_entity_poly.pdbx_seq_one_letter_code
_entity_poly.pdbx_strand_id
1 'polypeptide(L)' 'TLKPALSQAGFVTRDAREVERKKVGLHGARRRKQFSKR' A
#
# COMPACT_ATOMS: atom_id res chain seq x y z
N THR A 1 17.73 -13.38 -26.11
CA THR A 1 16.84 -12.24 -25.77
C THR A 1 16.96 -11.97 -24.28
N LEU A 2 17.13 -10.71 -23.85
CA LEU A 2 17.40 -10.36 -22.44
C LEU A 2 16.15 -10.38 -21.54
N LYS A 3 14.97 -10.48 -22.15
CA LYS A 3 13.67 -10.44 -21.47
C LYS A 3 13.50 -11.46 -20.33
N PRO A 4 13.97 -12.72 -20.42
CA PRO A 4 13.85 -13.68 -19.32
C PRO A 4 14.63 -13.27 -18.07
N ALA A 5 15.87 -12.79 -18.24
CA ALA A 5 16.72 -12.35 -17.14
C ALA A 5 16.13 -11.11 -16.42
N LEU A 6 15.62 -10.15 -17.19
CA LEU A 6 14.99 -8.94 -16.65
C LEU A 6 13.67 -9.22 -15.92
N SER A 7 12.89 -10.20 -16.40
CA SER A 7 11.65 -10.63 -15.74
C SER A 7 11.93 -11.35 -14.42
N GLN A 8 12.97 -12.19 -14.36
CA GLN A 8 13.38 -12.87 -13.12
C GLN A 8 13.92 -11.88 -12.08
N ALA A 9 14.63 -10.84 -12.53
CA ALA A 9 15.11 -9.75 -11.67
C ALA A 9 14.00 -8.77 -11.23
N GLY A 10 12.76 -8.91 -11.72
CA GLY A 10 11.63 -8.06 -11.33
C GLY A 10 11.59 -6.68 -11.99
N PHE A 11 12.37 -6.43 -13.05
CA PHE A 11 12.45 -5.11 -13.71
C PHE A 11 11.36 -4.85 -14.76
N VAL A 12 10.52 -5.84 -15.03
CA VAL A 12 9.45 -5.74 -16.04
C VAL A 12 8.07 -5.56 -15.40
N THR A 13 7.94 -5.83 -14.09
CA THR A 13 6.66 -5.76 -13.38
C THR A 13 6.39 -4.34 -12.88
N ARG A 14 5.16 -3.84 -13.10
CA ARG A 14 4.70 -2.59 -12.50
C ARG A 14 4.38 -2.81 -11.02
N ASP A 15 4.65 -1.80 -10.20
CA ASP A 15 4.10 -1.75 -8.85
C ASP A 15 2.57 -1.59 -8.91
N ALA A 16 1.85 -2.49 -8.25
CA ALA A 16 0.40 -2.49 -8.17
C ALA A 16 -0.11 -1.77 -6.90
N ARG A 17 0.77 -1.30 -6.02
CA ARG A 17 0.37 -0.65 -4.77
C ARG A 17 -0.38 0.65 -5.03
N GLU A 18 -1.48 0.81 -4.32
CA GLU A 18 -2.29 2.02 -4.31
C GLU A 18 -2.49 2.53 -2.87
N VAL A 19 -2.72 3.82 -2.73
CA VAL A 19 -2.92 4.45 -1.42
C VAL A 19 -4.27 4.01 -0.85
N GLU A 20 -4.26 3.43 0.34
CA GLU A 20 -5.50 3.11 1.05
C GLU A 20 -6.31 4.38 1.33
N ARG A 21 -7.59 4.36 0.96
CA ARG A 21 -8.51 5.48 1.24
C ARG A 21 -8.72 5.70 2.74
N LYS A 22 -9.00 6.93 3.12
CA LYS A 22 -9.49 7.27 4.46
C LYS A 22 -10.83 6.58 4.72
N LYS A 23 -10.99 6.01 5.93
CA LYS A 23 -12.24 5.40 6.38
C LYS A 23 -13.01 6.38 7.27
N VAL A 24 -14.33 6.39 7.15
CA VAL A 24 -15.20 7.22 8.00
C VAL A 24 -15.00 6.86 9.48
N GLY A 25 -14.96 7.87 10.36
CA GLY A 25 -14.67 7.69 11.79
C GLY A 25 -13.17 7.59 12.14
N LEU A 26 -12.28 7.41 11.16
CA LEU A 26 -10.82 7.40 11.35
C LEU A 26 -10.18 8.71 10.86
N HIS A 27 -9.02 9.06 11.42
CA HIS A 27 -8.21 10.18 10.95
C HIS A 27 -7.45 9.87 9.66
N GLY A 28 -7.31 8.58 9.32
CA GLY A 28 -6.68 8.12 8.07
C GLY A 28 -7.17 6.73 7.68
N ALA A 29 -6.43 6.01 6.82
CA ALA A 29 -6.79 4.65 6.42
C ALA A 29 -6.91 3.68 7.61
N ARG A 30 -6.03 3.87 8.62
CA ARG A 30 -5.93 3.00 9.81
C ARG A 30 -5.88 3.75 11.15
N ARG A 31 -5.58 5.06 11.15
CA ARG A 31 -5.37 5.85 12.38
C ARG A 31 -6.68 6.12 13.12
N ARG A 32 -6.84 5.51 14.31
CA ARG A 32 -7.98 5.72 15.21
C ARG A 32 -7.84 7.00 16.04
N LYS A 33 -8.98 7.52 16.51
CA LYS A 33 -9.02 8.55 17.54
C LYS A 33 -8.46 7.95 18.84
N GLN A 34 -7.76 8.76 19.63
CA GLN A 34 -7.38 8.36 20.98
C GLN A 34 -8.66 8.20 21.81
N PHE A 35 -8.81 7.06 22.47
CA PHE A 35 -9.90 6.82 23.40
C PHE A 35 -9.44 7.17 24.81
N SER A 36 -10.15 8.10 25.45
CA SER A 36 -9.94 8.45 26.86
C SER A 36 -11.04 7.78 27.68
N LYS A 37 -10.73 6.65 28.32
CA LYS A 37 -11.65 6.06 29.30
C LYS A 37 -11.56 6.84 30.62
N ARG A 38 -12.71 7.15 31.20
CA ARG A 38 -12.87 7.60 32.59
C ARG A 38 -13.89 6.68 33.25
#